data_AF-A0A2N2C6T7-F1
#
_entry.id   AF-A0A2N2C6T7-F1
#
_cell.length_a   1.000
_cell.length_b   1.000
_cell.length_c   1.000
_cell.angle_alpha   90.00
_cell.angle_beta   90.00
_cell.angle_gamma   90.00
#
_symmetry.space_group_name_H-M   'P 1'
#
loop_
_entity.id
_entity.type
_entity.pdbx_description
1 polymer ?
#
loop_
_entity_poly.entity_id
_entity_poly.type
_entity_poly.pdbx_seq_one_letter_code
_entity_poly.pdbx_strand_id
1 'polypeptide(L)'
;MNNVIKKMLKKMIIITMAVVLMSTTIVHGATNEESYAGNQLRTLGILRGYDDGSLKLDIPIVRAEVAALAVRILGYEGVEVAGESKSFADVPTSHWAHGVIGNANKLKLVQGYPGDTFRPAGNITYGEIVTIMVNVLGRQENLTGKWPENYIQRAKSIGVIPANSNVNPSKVVTRGEVALIIWDTLLVKQ
;
A
#
# COMPACT_ATOMS: atom_id res chain seq x y z
N MET A 1 35.45 -49.64 17.22
CA MET A 1 35.47 -48.39 16.43
C MET A 1 36.70 -47.56 16.82
N ASN A 2 37.65 -47.36 15.89
CA ASN A 2 38.94 -46.69 16.17
C ASN A 2 38.75 -45.21 16.52
N ASN A 3 39.67 -44.65 17.32
CA ASN A 3 39.67 -43.27 17.80
C ASN A 3 39.61 -42.24 16.66
N VAL A 4 40.14 -42.59 15.48
CA VAL A 4 40.03 -41.77 14.25
C VAL A 4 38.57 -41.65 13.79
N ILE A 5 37.83 -42.77 13.74
CA ILE A 5 36.42 -42.80 13.30
C ILE A 5 35.52 -42.05 14.30
N LYS A 6 35.77 -42.19 15.62
CA LYS A 6 35.08 -41.41 16.66
C LYS A 6 35.33 -39.90 16.54
N LYS A 7 36.54 -39.49 16.17
CA LYS A 7 36.93 -38.07 16.00
C LYS A 7 36.33 -37.48 14.72
N MET A 8 36.21 -38.27 13.66
CA MET A 8 35.50 -37.88 12.43
C MET A 8 33.99 -37.77 12.64
N LEU A 9 33.36 -38.72 13.33
CA LEU A 9 31.92 -38.66 13.68
C LEU A 9 31.58 -37.46 14.57
N LYS A 10 32.41 -37.14 15.58
CA LYS A 10 32.23 -35.92 16.40
C LYS A 10 32.36 -34.64 15.58
N LYS A 11 33.31 -34.56 14.62
CA LYS A 11 33.42 -33.41 13.72
C LYS A 11 32.24 -33.31 12.74
N MET A 12 31.70 -34.44 12.28
CA MET A 12 30.55 -34.50 11.36
C MET A 12 29.22 -34.09 12.03
N ILE A 13 29.05 -34.41 13.32
CA ILE A 13 27.92 -33.96 14.14
C ILE A 13 28.03 -32.46 14.48
N ILE A 14 29.24 -31.93 14.68
CA ILE A 14 29.46 -30.50 14.95
C ILE A 14 29.31 -29.66 13.67
N ILE A 15 29.65 -30.19 12.49
CA ILE A 15 29.50 -29.47 11.20
C ILE A 15 28.03 -29.44 10.71
N THR A 16 27.18 -30.38 11.12
CA THR A 16 25.74 -30.32 10.84
C THR A 16 24.99 -29.37 11.78
N MET A 17 25.61 -28.94 12.88
CA MET A 17 25.15 -27.85 13.76
C MET A 17 25.64 -26.46 13.31
N ALA A 18 26.33 -26.36 12.17
CA ALA A 18 26.76 -25.10 11.60
C ALA A 18 25.74 -24.58 10.59
N VAL A 19 24.86 -23.72 11.10
CA VAL A 19 24.31 -22.54 10.39
C VAL A 19 23.42 -22.84 9.18
N VAL A 20 22.17 -23.23 9.48
CA VAL A 20 21.05 -22.76 8.66
C VAL A 20 20.71 -21.36 9.17
N LEU A 21 21.29 -20.32 8.58
CA LEU A 21 20.75 -18.96 8.68
C LEU A 21 19.47 -18.94 7.83
N MET A 22 18.41 -19.57 8.34
CA MET A 22 17.07 -19.10 8.02
C MET A 22 17.01 -17.71 8.63
N SER A 23 17.24 -16.69 7.80
CA SER A 23 16.78 -15.36 8.10
C SER A 23 15.28 -15.49 8.31
N THR A 24 14.87 -15.58 9.57
CA THR A 24 13.48 -15.34 9.92
C THR A 24 13.26 -13.89 9.54
N THR A 25 12.73 -13.65 8.34
CA THR A 25 11.94 -12.44 8.14
C THR A 25 10.86 -12.58 9.19
N ILE A 26 11.00 -11.84 10.29
CA ILE A 26 9.92 -11.70 11.23
C ILE A 26 8.80 -11.08 10.41
N VAL A 27 7.82 -11.91 10.02
CA VAL A 27 6.56 -11.43 9.51
C VAL A 27 5.93 -10.76 10.72
N HIS A 28 6.20 -9.47 10.87
CA HIS A 28 5.54 -8.66 11.87
C HIS A 28 4.10 -8.56 11.40
N GLY A 29 3.18 -9.13 12.17
CA GLY A 29 1.76 -8.89 11.96
C GLY A 29 1.47 -7.40 12.03
N ALA A 30 0.30 -7.01 11.52
CA ALA A 30 -0.13 -5.62 11.55
C ALA A 30 -0.07 -5.05 12.98
N THR A 31 0.36 -3.80 13.12
CA THR A 31 0.44 -3.15 14.44
C THR A 31 -0.95 -2.92 15.04
N ASN A 32 -1.00 -2.52 16.31
CA ASN A 32 -2.27 -2.19 16.96
C ASN A 32 -2.94 -0.97 16.29
N GLU A 33 -2.15 0.00 15.86
CA GLU A 33 -2.61 1.21 15.17
C GLU A 33 -3.16 0.87 13.78
N GLU A 34 -2.46 0.04 13.02
CA GLU A 34 -2.91 -0.46 11.72
C GLU A 34 -4.20 -1.27 11.85
N SER A 35 -4.29 -2.11 12.89
CA SER A 35 -5.48 -2.89 13.21
C SER A 35 -6.66 -2.00 13.61
N TYR A 36 -6.41 -0.98 14.42
CA TYR A 36 -7.42 0.01 14.80
C TYR A 36 -7.94 0.75 13.56
N ALA A 37 -7.04 1.31 12.76
CA ALA A 37 -7.37 2.02 11.53
C ALA A 37 -8.16 1.14 10.55
N GLY A 38 -7.70 -0.09 10.29
CA GLY A 38 -8.39 -1.04 9.44
C GLY A 38 -9.82 -1.33 9.89
N ASN A 39 -10.05 -1.49 11.20
CA ASN A 39 -11.38 -1.70 11.75
C ASN A 39 -12.28 -0.46 11.64
N GLN A 40 -11.75 0.75 11.86
CA GLN A 40 -12.52 1.98 11.64
C GLN A 40 -12.92 2.14 10.17
N LEU A 41 -11.98 1.92 9.25
CA LEU A 41 -12.27 1.99 7.82
C LEU A 41 -13.26 0.92 7.36
N ARG A 42 -13.26 -0.27 7.98
CA ARG A 42 -14.30 -1.28 7.76
C ARG A 42 -15.66 -0.80 8.21
N THR A 43 -15.76 -0.20 9.40
CA THR A 43 -17.02 0.37 9.92
C THR A 43 -17.56 1.48 9.01
N LEU A 44 -16.67 2.30 8.44
CA LEU A 44 -17.02 3.32 7.45
C LEU A 44 -17.34 2.75 6.06
N GLY A 45 -17.22 1.44 5.86
CA GLY A 45 -17.41 0.78 4.57
C GLY A 45 -16.30 1.06 3.55
N ILE A 46 -15.22 1.76 3.94
CA ILE A 46 -14.10 2.13 3.08
C ILE A 46 -13.21 0.92 2.79
N LEU A 47 -12.72 0.25 3.84
CA LEU A 47 -11.86 -0.93 3.70
C LEU A 47 -12.67 -2.19 3.96
N ARG A 48 -13.09 -2.86 2.88
CA ARG A 48 -13.79 -4.14 2.98
C ARG A 48 -12.78 -5.28 3.12
N GLY A 49 -13.13 -6.24 3.97
CA GLY A 49 -12.37 -7.47 4.16
C GLY A 49 -12.62 -8.49 3.06
N TYR A 50 -12.05 -9.67 3.26
CA TYR A 50 -12.26 -10.84 2.41
C TYR A 50 -13.43 -11.66 2.93
N ASP A 51 -13.89 -12.63 2.14
CA ASP A 51 -15.02 -13.51 2.47
C ASP A 51 -14.78 -14.33 3.75
N ASP A 52 -13.51 -14.57 4.10
CA ASP A 52 -13.09 -15.22 5.35
C ASP A 52 -13.20 -14.31 6.59
N GLY A 53 -13.67 -13.06 6.42
CA GLY A 53 -13.83 -12.06 7.48
C GLY A 53 -12.55 -11.29 7.83
N SER A 54 -11.40 -11.67 7.26
CA SER A 54 -10.11 -11.01 7.53
C SER A 54 -9.97 -9.70 6.75
N LEU A 55 -9.17 -8.77 7.28
CA LEU A 55 -8.74 -7.57 6.55
C LEU A 55 -7.39 -7.75 5.83
N LYS A 56 -6.65 -8.83 6.16
CA LYS A 56 -5.30 -9.16 5.67
C LYS A 56 -4.35 -7.95 5.72
N LEU A 57 -4.24 -7.32 6.89
CA LEU A 57 -3.50 -6.07 7.07
C LEU A 57 -1.98 -6.24 6.96
N ASP A 58 -1.48 -7.45 7.11
CA ASP A 58 -0.07 -7.83 7.10
C ASP A 58 0.50 -8.07 5.70
N ILE A 59 -0.35 -8.15 4.66
CA ILE A 59 0.10 -8.39 3.28
C ILE A 59 0.13 -7.12 2.45
N PRO A 60 1.01 -7.03 1.42
CA PRO A 60 0.98 -5.97 0.43
C PRO A 60 -0.40 -5.80 -0.23
N ILE A 61 -0.75 -4.55 -0.55
CA ILE A 61 -1.96 -4.21 -1.29
C ILE A 61 -1.62 -3.76 -2.72
N VAL A 62 -2.46 -4.13 -3.68
CA VAL A 62 -2.25 -3.76 -5.09
C VAL A 62 -2.86 -2.41 -5.44
N ARG A 63 -2.31 -1.76 -6.47
CA ARG A 63 -2.67 -0.41 -6.88
C ARG A 63 -4.14 -0.25 -7.30
N ALA A 64 -4.74 -1.28 -7.91
CA ALA A 64 -6.16 -1.27 -8.25
C ALA A 64 -7.07 -1.23 -7.02
N GLU A 65 -6.72 -1.94 -5.95
CA GLU A 65 -7.48 -1.89 -4.69
C GLU A 65 -7.39 -0.51 -4.06
N VAL A 66 -6.21 0.10 -4.03
CA VAL A 66 -6.06 1.47 -3.50
C VAL A 66 -6.84 2.50 -4.30
N ALA A 67 -6.87 2.38 -5.64
CA ALA A 67 -7.73 3.25 -6.46
C ALA A 67 -9.20 3.10 -6.07
N ALA A 68 -9.66 1.88 -5.80
CA ALA A 68 -11.01 1.64 -5.31
C ALA A 68 -11.26 2.25 -3.92
N LEU A 69 -10.30 2.16 -2.99
CA LEU A 69 -10.38 2.83 -1.69
C LEU A 69 -10.49 4.35 -1.86
N ALA A 70 -9.66 4.96 -2.70
CA ALA A 70 -9.66 6.40 -2.95
C ALA A 70 -10.98 6.92 -3.54
N VAL A 71 -11.54 6.21 -4.52
CA VAL A 71 -12.85 6.53 -5.10
C VAL A 71 -13.96 6.37 -4.05
N ARG A 72 -13.87 5.34 -3.21
CA ARG A 72 -14.85 5.09 -2.14
C ARG A 72 -14.81 6.14 -1.04
N ILE A 73 -13.62 6.62 -0.66
CA ILE A 73 -13.45 7.73 0.30
C ILE A 73 -14.22 8.97 -0.17
N LEU A 74 -14.22 9.26 -1.48
CA LEU A 74 -14.94 10.38 -2.06
C LEU A 74 -16.42 10.10 -2.38
N GLY A 75 -16.92 8.90 -2.09
CA GLY A 75 -18.33 8.53 -2.34
C GLY A 75 -18.68 8.25 -3.81
N TYR A 76 -17.69 8.00 -4.67
CA TYR A 76 -17.90 7.77 -6.11
C TYR A 76 -17.87 6.28 -6.52
N GLU A 77 -17.96 5.35 -5.57
CA GLU A 77 -18.05 3.92 -5.90
C GLU A 77 -19.39 3.62 -6.57
N GLY A 78 -19.35 3.06 -7.78
CA GLY A 78 -20.56 2.76 -8.57
C GLY A 78 -21.24 3.99 -9.16
N VAL A 79 -20.66 5.19 -9.00
CA VAL A 79 -21.16 6.45 -9.56
C VAL A 79 -20.39 6.78 -10.83
N GLU A 80 -21.07 7.16 -11.89
CA GLU A 80 -20.40 7.64 -13.09
C GLU A 80 -19.83 9.05 -12.86
N VAL A 81 -18.52 9.20 -13.05
CA VAL A 81 -17.86 10.51 -13.03
C VAL A 81 -17.84 11.07 -14.45
N ALA A 82 -18.33 12.29 -14.63
CA ALA A 82 -18.32 12.98 -15.91
C ALA A 82 -16.89 13.25 -16.43
N GLY A 83 -16.74 13.36 -17.75
CA GLY A 83 -15.46 13.59 -18.42
C GLY A 83 -14.81 12.31 -18.95
N GLU A 84 -13.72 12.49 -19.70
CA GLU A 84 -12.97 11.38 -20.29
C GLU A 84 -11.92 10.85 -19.31
N SER A 85 -11.86 9.53 -19.17
CA SER A 85 -10.75 8.86 -18.48
C SER A 85 -9.68 8.46 -19.49
N LYS A 86 -8.42 8.47 -19.06
CA LYS A 86 -7.35 7.81 -19.80
C LYS A 86 -7.60 6.31 -19.87
N SER A 87 -7.47 5.74 -21.07
CA SER A 87 -7.41 4.28 -21.27
C SER A 87 -6.01 3.77 -20.93
N PHE A 88 -5.94 2.64 -20.23
CA PHE A 88 -4.69 1.98 -19.89
C PHE A 88 -4.59 0.65 -20.64
N ALA A 89 -3.46 0.40 -21.31
CA ALA A 89 -3.22 -0.76 -22.15
C ALA A 89 -3.29 -2.09 -21.37
N ASP A 90 -3.00 -2.06 -20.06
CA ASP A 90 -3.02 -3.21 -19.15
C ASP A 90 -4.29 -3.27 -18.28
N VAL A 91 -5.33 -2.49 -18.60
CA VAL A 91 -6.62 -2.51 -17.92
C VAL A 91 -7.75 -2.71 -18.93
N PRO A 92 -7.98 -3.95 -19.42
CA PRO A 92 -9.07 -4.23 -20.34
C PRO A 92 -10.44 -3.91 -19.71
N THR A 93 -11.45 -3.67 -20.53
CA THR A 93 -12.82 -3.36 -20.07
C THR A 93 -13.45 -4.46 -19.21
N SER A 94 -13.00 -5.71 -19.38
CA SER A 94 -13.39 -6.87 -18.56
C SER A 94 -12.70 -6.93 -17.19
N HIS A 95 -11.68 -6.11 -16.94
CA HIS A 95 -11.01 -6.07 -15.64
C HIS A 95 -11.97 -5.48 -14.60
N TRP A 96 -12.13 -6.14 -13.44
CA TRP A 96 -13.06 -5.70 -12.38
C TRP A 96 -12.85 -4.24 -11.97
N ALA A 97 -11.59 -3.78 -11.97
CA ALA A 97 -11.23 -2.42 -11.61
C ALA A 97 -11.29 -1.41 -12.77
N HIS A 98 -11.72 -1.80 -13.98
CA HIS A 98 -11.69 -0.90 -15.14
C HIS A 98 -12.46 0.40 -14.87
N GLY A 99 -13.71 0.30 -14.44
CA GLY A 99 -14.55 1.47 -14.13
C GLY A 99 -13.99 2.30 -12.97
N VAL A 100 -13.52 1.66 -11.90
CA VAL A 100 -13.03 2.38 -10.71
C VAL A 100 -11.69 3.07 -10.96
N ILE A 101 -10.80 2.48 -11.76
CA ILE A 101 -9.57 3.11 -12.22
C ILE A 101 -9.90 4.31 -13.12
N GLY A 102 -10.89 4.17 -14.01
CA GLY A 102 -11.40 5.27 -14.82
C GLY A 102 -11.90 6.43 -13.98
N ASN A 103 -12.73 6.17 -12.97
CA ASN A 103 -13.21 7.18 -12.02
C ASN A 103 -12.05 7.85 -11.25
N ALA A 104 -11.13 7.04 -10.72
CA ALA A 104 -9.97 7.55 -9.99
C ALA A 104 -9.10 8.48 -10.88
N ASN A 105 -9.00 8.18 -12.18
CA ASN A 105 -8.28 9.01 -13.13
C ASN A 105 -9.03 10.32 -13.46
N LYS A 106 -10.35 10.26 -13.70
CA LYS A 106 -11.18 11.46 -13.94
C LYS A 106 -11.15 12.42 -12.76
N LEU A 107 -11.18 11.89 -11.55
CA LEU A 107 -11.06 12.62 -10.29
C LEU A 107 -9.62 13.08 -10.00
N LYS A 108 -8.65 12.79 -10.87
CA LYS A 108 -7.23 13.13 -10.73
C LYS A 108 -6.57 12.56 -9.46
N LEU A 109 -7.11 11.47 -8.92
CA LEU A 109 -6.56 10.80 -7.74
C LEU A 109 -5.33 9.97 -8.10
N VAL A 110 -5.39 9.33 -9.27
CA VAL A 110 -4.34 8.44 -9.80
C VAL A 110 -3.93 8.84 -11.21
N GLN A 111 -2.67 8.56 -11.53
CA GLN A 111 -2.13 8.61 -12.89
C GLN A 111 -1.55 7.25 -13.26
N GLY A 112 -1.41 7.01 -14.57
CA GLY A 112 -0.67 5.86 -15.09
C GLY A 112 0.83 6.11 -15.18
N TYR A 113 1.54 5.08 -15.58
CA TYR A 113 2.97 5.08 -15.86
C TYR A 113 3.23 5.35 -17.35
N PRO A 114 4.50 5.62 -17.73
CA PRO A 114 4.91 5.64 -19.13
C PRO A 114 4.47 4.37 -19.89
N GLY A 115 4.13 4.54 -21.16
CA GLY A 115 3.59 3.46 -22.00
C GLY A 115 2.11 3.14 -21.77
N ASP A 116 1.35 4.11 -21.23
CA ASP A 116 -0.11 4.00 -21.01
C ASP A 116 -0.52 2.79 -20.15
N THR A 117 0.26 2.49 -19.10
CA THR A 117 -0.03 1.40 -18.16
C THR A 117 -0.49 1.92 -16.82
N PHE A 118 -1.32 1.16 -16.11
CA PHE A 118 -1.75 1.44 -14.74
C PHE A 118 -1.12 0.49 -13.71
N ARG A 119 -0.74 -0.72 -14.12
CA ARG A 119 -0.22 -1.81 -13.29
C ARG A 119 -1.20 -2.22 -12.18
N PRO A 120 -2.43 -2.65 -12.53
CA PRO A 120 -3.50 -2.88 -11.55
C PRO A 120 -3.15 -3.95 -10.49
N ALA A 121 -2.38 -4.97 -10.86
CA ALA A 121 -1.90 -6.03 -9.96
C ALA A 121 -0.54 -5.73 -9.31
N GLY A 122 0.07 -4.57 -9.62
CA GLY A 122 1.31 -4.16 -8.99
C GLY A 122 1.08 -3.69 -7.56
N ASN A 123 1.96 -4.09 -6.64
CA ASN A 123 1.95 -3.57 -5.27
C ASN A 123 2.19 -2.06 -5.28
N ILE A 124 1.45 -1.33 -4.45
CA ILE A 124 1.61 0.12 -4.32
C ILE A 124 2.82 0.45 -3.43
N THR A 125 3.48 1.56 -3.74
CA THR A 125 4.56 2.09 -2.88
C THR A 125 4.06 3.15 -1.91
N TYR A 126 4.86 3.43 -0.88
CA TYR A 126 4.57 4.47 0.12
C TYR A 126 4.38 5.85 -0.52
N GLY A 127 5.25 6.23 -1.46
CA GLY A 127 5.14 7.50 -2.18
C GLY A 127 3.84 7.60 -2.97
N GLU A 128 3.40 6.50 -3.57
CA GLU A 128 2.17 6.46 -4.36
C GLU A 128 0.91 6.60 -3.51
N ILE A 129 0.77 5.84 -2.41
CA ILE A 129 -0.41 5.97 -1.53
C ILE A 129 -0.51 7.39 -0.96
N VAL A 130 0.62 7.98 -0.54
CA VAL A 130 0.65 9.33 -0.02
C VAL A 130 0.26 10.37 -1.08
N THR A 131 0.75 10.22 -2.32
CA THR A 131 0.30 11.06 -3.43
C THR A 131 -1.23 10.96 -3.61
N ILE A 132 -1.79 9.76 -3.60
CA ILE A 132 -3.24 9.56 -3.75
C ILE A 132 -4.00 10.25 -2.61
N MET A 133 -3.54 10.14 -1.35
CA MET A 133 -4.24 10.76 -0.22
C MET A 133 -4.16 12.29 -0.23
N VAL A 134 -3.03 12.87 -0.63
CA VAL A 134 -2.94 14.32 -0.87
C VAL A 134 -3.92 14.75 -1.98
N ASN A 135 -4.09 13.93 -3.02
CA ASN A 135 -5.04 14.20 -4.09
C ASN A 135 -6.49 14.08 -3.64
N VAL A 136 -6.82 13.09 -2.81
CA VAL A 136 -8.14 12.91 -2.20
C VAL A 136 -8.55 14.15 -1.40
N LEU A 137 -7.61 14.76 -0.68
CA LEU A 137 -7.86 16.00 0.05
C LEU A 137 -7.91 17.26 -0.84
N GLY A 138 -7.55 17.17 -2.13
CA GLY A 138 -7.44 18.32 -3.01
C GLY A 138 -6.36 19.32 -2.58
N ARG A 139 -5.31 18.85 -1.89
CA ARG A 139 -4.29 19.69 -1.23
C ARG A 139 -2.93 19.66 -1.95
N GLN A 140 -2.94 19.82 -3.27
CA GLN A 140 -1.75 19.82 -4.13
C GLN A 140 -1.07 21.20 -4.28
N GLU A 141 -1.45 22.20 -3.49
CA GLU A 141 -0.82 23.51 -3.54
C GLU A 141 0.61 23.49 -2.97
N ASN A 142 1.47 24.38 -3.46
CA ASN A 142 2.84 24.56 -2.98
C ASN A 142 3.72 23.30 -3.06
N LEU A 143 3.44 22.38 -3.97
CA LEU A 143 4.34 21.26 -4.25
C LEU A 143 5.64 21.76 -4.89
N THR A 144 6.75 21.65 -4.16
CA THR A 144 8.08 22.06 -4.61
C THR A 144 9.02 20.86 -4.70
N GLY A 145 9.82 20.79 -5.76
CA GLY A 145 10.80 19.72 -5.95
C GLY A 145 10.28 18.54 -6.77
N LYS A 146 10.91 17.37 -6.59
CA LYS A 146 10.65 16.17 -7.40
C LYS A 146 9.59 15.28 -6.76
N TRP A 147 8.85 14.58 -7.60
CA TRP A 147 8.02 13.47 -7.17
C TRP A 147 8.91 12.24 -6.87
N PRO A 148 8.61 11.46 -5.81
CA PRO A 148 7.48 11.60 -4.86
C PRO A 148 7.76 12.49 -3.64
N GLU A 149 8.96 13.02 -3.47
CA GLU A 149 9.37 13.73 -2.25
C GLU A 149 8.49 14.97 -1.96
N ASN A 150 8.09 15.71 -2.99
CA ASN A 150 7.22 16.88 -2.84
C ASN A 150 5.84 16.54 -2.24
N TYR A 151 5.25 15.40 -2.63
CA TYR A 151 3.98 14.93 -2.05
C TYR A 151 4.18 14.41 -0.63
N ILE A 152 5.30 13.76 -0.33
CA ILE A 152 5.62 13.31 1.02
C ILE A 152 5.77 14.49 1.98
N GLN A 153 6.49 15.53 1.56
CA GLN A 153 6.63 16.76 2.35
C GLN A 153 5.27 17.43 2.56
N ARG A 154 4.44 17.48 1.51
CA ARG A 154 3.08 18.01 1.62
C ARG A 154 2.24 17.20 2.61
N ALA A 155 2.23 15.88 2.50
CA ALA A 155 1.50 14.98 3.37
C ALA A 155 1.89 15.13 4.85
N LYS A 156 3.19 15.28 5.13
CA LYS A 156 3.71 15.62 6.47
C LYS A 156 3.15 16.95 6.96
N SER A 157 3.14 17.98 6.10
CA SER A 157 2.68 19.33 6.48
C SER A 157 1.18 19.41 6.78
N ILE A 158 0.36 18.55 6.14
CA ILE A 158 -1.10 18.56 6.30
C ILE A 158 -1.62 17.46 7.23
N GLY A 159 -0.74 16.61 7.76
CA GLY A 159 -1.11 15.56 8.71
C GLY A 159 -1.66 14.28 8.07
N VAL A 160 -1.42 14.02 6.79
CA VAL A 160 -1.72 12.72 6.15
C VAL A 160 -0.77 11.63 6.67
N ILE A 161 0.44 12.01 7.05
CA ILE A 161 1.43 11.15 7.73
C ILE A 161 2.14 11.96 8.83
N PRO A 162 2.73 11.31 9.85
CA PRO A 162 3.43 12.03 10.92
C PRO A 162 4.57 12.91 10.40
N ALA A 163 4.65 14.15 10.88
CA ALA A 163 5.63 15.15 10.40
C ALA A 163 7.10 14.67 10.52
N ASN A 164 7.41 13.95 11.59
CA ASN A 164 8.77 13.45 11.89
C ASN A 164 9.04 12.04 11.35
N SER A 165 8.14 11.47 10.55
CA SER A 165 8.31 10.12 9.99
C SER A 165 9.52 10.06 9.04
N ASN A 166 10.35 9.02 9.17
CA ASN A 166 11.35 8.69 8.16
C ASN A 166 10.74 7.67 7.20
N VAL A 167 10.50 8.08 5.95
CA VAL A 167 9.76 7.29 4.97
C VAL A 167 10.65 6.95 3.80
N ASN A 168 10.59 5.70 3.35
CA ASN A 168 11.18 5.27 2.08
C ASN A 168 10.09 5.31 1.01
N PRO A 169 10.12 6.25 0.06
CA PRO A 169 9.05 6.41 -0.93
C PRO A 169 8.82 5.17 -1.80
N SER A 170 9.87 4.39 -2.05
CA SER A 170 9.83 3.19 -2.91
C SER A 170 9.43 1.92 -2.15
N LYS A 171 9.25 1.99 -0.83
CA LYS A 171 8.83 0.84 -0.03
C LYS A 171 7.45 0.38 -0.48
N VAL A 172 7.30 -0.91 -0.77
CA VAL A 172 5.98 -1.57 -0.91
C VAL A 172 5.30 -1.59 0.45
N VAL A 173 4.06 -1.12 0.49
CA VAL A 173 3.28 -1.01 1.74
C VAL A 173 2.26 -2.13 1.90
N THR A 174 2.00 -2.50 3.14
CA THR A 174 0.94 -3.46 3.49
C THR A 174 -0.45 -2.82 3.46
N ARG A 175 -1.51 -3.64 3.47
CA ARG A 175 -2.89 -3.17 3.68
C ARG A 175 -3.04 -2.42 5.00
N GLY A 176 -2.32 -2.82 6.06
CA GLY A 176 -2.31 -2.18 7.37
C GLY A 176 -1.72 -0.78 7.31
N GLU A 177 -0.57 -0.62 6.66
CA GLU A 177 0.04 0.70 6.45
C GLU A 177 -0.85 1.62 5.63
N VAL A 178 -1.47 1.09 4.56
CA VAL A 178 -2.46 1.86 3.77
C VAL A 178 -3.67 2.23 4.60
N ALA A 179 -4.18 1.33 5.44
CA ALA A 179 -5.30 1.62 6.33
C ALA A 179 -4.96 2.74 7.32
N LEU A 180 -3.77 2.72 7.91
CA LEU A 180 -3.32 3.77 8.82
C LEU A 180 -3.20 5.12 8.12
N ILE A 181 -2.58 5.16 6.94
CA ILE A 181 -2.44 6.41 6.15
C ILE A 181 -3.82 6.97 5.75
N ILE A 182 -4.76 6.12 5.34
CA ILE A 182 -6.13 6.55 5.03
C ILE A 182 -6.83 7.07 6.28
N TRP A 183 -6.71 6.37 7.41
CA TRP A 183 -7.31 6.80 8.67
C TRP A 183 -6.79 8.18 9.11
N ASP A 184 -5.48 8.39 9.08
CA ASP A 184 -4.86 9.69 9.37
C ASP A 184 -5.37 10.76 8.39
N THR A 185 -5.51 10.42 7.11
CA THR A 185 -6.08 11.32 6.09
C THR A 185 -7.49 11.78 6.44
N LEU A 186 -8.35 10.89 6.95
CA LEU A 186 -9.72 11.23 7.37
C LEU A 186 -9.76 12.13 8.62
N LEU A 187 -8.69 12.16 9.41
CA LEU A 187 -8.56 12.99 10.60
C LEU A 187 -7.94 14.36 10.31
N VAL A 188 -7.47 14.61 9.08
CA VAL A 188 -6.97 15.93 8.67
C VAL A 188 -8.10 16.95 8.79
N LYS A 189 -7.87 17.99 9.60
CA LYS A 189 -8.83 19.09 9.77
C LYS A 189 -9.00 19.85 8.45
N GLN A 190 -10.26 20.01 8.03
CA GLN A 190 -10.63 20.73 6.83
C GLN A 190 -10.34 22.22 6.95
#